data_AF-A0A3S2UMD8-F1
#
_entry.id   AF-A0A3S2UMD8-F1
#
_cell.length_a   1.000
_cell.length_b   1.000
_cell.length_c   1.000
_cell.angle_alpha   90.00
_cell.angle_beta   90.00
_cell.angle_gamma   90.00
#
_symmetry.space_group_name_H-M   'P 1'
#
loop_
_entity.id
_entity.type
_entity.pdbx_description
1 polymer ?
#
loop_
_entity_poly.entity_id
_entity_poly.type
_entity_poly.pdbx_seq_one_letter_code
_entity_poly.pdbx_strand_id
1 'polypeptide(L)'
;MKKLLVLNLCFLSLIPLKSIAQSEIETKAISGAKLICNCTKTSLSKNSIDVVKLAEIYKSYNTNKKLLSKYNSDVQKINNKINLNYSTIESDIYACRSQFTQKYKSYLKNREFLSRIETIINNNPYTAGPKLIKTLAN
;
A
#
# COMPACT_ATOMS: atom_id res chain seq x y z
N MET A 1 -10.74 60.28 21.59
CA MET A 1 -9.54 59.41 21.46
C MET A 1 -9.96 58.16 20.69
N LYS A 2 -9.55 58.03 19.41
CA LYS A 2 -9.86 56.85 18.58
C LYS A 2 -8.82 55.77 18.86
N LYS A 3 -9.25 54.62 19.39
CA LYS A 3 -8.39 53.43 19.53
C LYS A 3 -8.19 52.83 18.14
N LEU A 4 -6.98 52.98 17.62
CA LEU A 4 -6.52 52.31 16.40
C LEU A 4 -6.16 50.87 16.77
N LEU A 5 -7.01 49.92 16.37
CA LEU A 5 -6.78 48.48 16.54
C LEU A 5 -6.28 47.93 15.21
N VAL A 6 -4.99 48.10 14.93
CA VAL A 6 -4.34 47.45 13.79
C VAL A 6 -3.92 46.06 14.24
N LEU A 7 -4.88 45.13 14.22
CA LEU A 7 -4.62 43.73 14.51
C LEU A 7 -4.11 43.03 13.24
N ASN A 8 -2.78 42.93 13.16
CA ASN A 8 -2.03 41.74 12.77
C ASN A 8 -2.62 40.85 11.64
N LEU A 9 -2.25 41.12 10.39
CA LEU A 9 -2.62 40.32 9.22
C LEU A 9 -1.40 40.00 8.32
N CYS A 10 -0.23 39.79 8.92
CA CYS A 10 1.02 39.48 8.19
C CYS A 10 1.70 38.16 8.60
N PHE A 11 0.96 37.17 9.11
CA PHE A 11 1.52 35.85 9.48
C PHE A 11 1.11 34.68 8.56
N LEU A 12 0.57 34.95 7.37
CA LEU A 12 0.08 33.87 6.47
C LEU A 12 1.09 33.33 5.45
N SER A 13 2.35 33.79 5.42
CA SER A 13 3.27 33.48 4.30
C SER A 13 4.61 32.84 4.68
N LEU A 14 4.66 31.98 5.69
CA LEU A 14 5.89 31.24 6.04
C LEU A 14 5.70 29.74 6.19
N ILE A 15 4.76 29.13 5.46
CA ILE A 15 4.90 27.70 5.16
C ILE A 15 5.92 27.62 4.00
N PRO A 16 7.14 27.10 4.24
CA PRO A 16 8.14 27.05 3.17
C PRO A 16 7.59 26.19 2.03
N LEU A 17 7.64 26.68 0.78
CA LEU A 17 7.17 25.99 -0.43
C LEU A 17 7.59 24.51 -0.49
N LYS A 18 8.79 24.21 0.04
CA LYS A 18 9.35 22.86 0.16
C LYS A 18 8.47 21.91 0.99
N SER A 19 7.85 22.39 2.07
CA SER A 19 6.95 21.59 2.91
C SER A 19 5.61 21.30 2.25
N ILE A 20 5.08 22.23 1.44
CA ILE A 20 3.86 22.04 0.65
C ILE A 20 4.11 20.99 -0.45
N ALA A 21 5.25 21.10 -1.16
CA ALA A 21 5.64 20.12 -2.18
C ALA A 21 5.87 18.71 -1.60
N GLN A 22 6.48 18.60 -0.42
CA GLN A 22 6.69 17.32 0.25
C GLN A 22 5.37 16.69 0.74
N SER A 23 4.46 17.51 1.27
CA SER A 23 3.11 17.07 1.66
C SER A 23 2.30 16.56 0.45
N GLU A 24 2.45 17.21 -0.71
CA GLU A 24 1.84 16.75 -1.96
C GLU A 24 2.40 15.40 -2.41
N ILE A 25 3.73 15.25 -2.44
CA ILE A 25 4.40 14.00 -2.80
C ILE A 25 3.92 12.86 -1.90
N GLU A 26 3.89 13.07 -0.58
CA GLU A 26 3.41 12.08 0.39
C GLU A 26 1.95 11.69 0.11
N THR A 27 1.07 12.67 -0.10
CA THR A 27 -0.35 12.42 -0.38
C THR A 27 -0.55 11.62 -1.68
N LYS A 28 0.19 11.98 -2.73
CA LYS A 28 0.15 11.27 -4.01
C LYS A 28 0.71 9.86 -3.88
N ALA A 29 1.80 9.68 -3.13
CA ALA A 29 2.39 8.38 -2.86
C ALA A 29 1.42 7.47 -2.11
N ILE A 30 0.80 7.95 -1.02
CA ILE A 30 -0.23 7.21 -0.27
C ILE A 30 -1.39 6.81 -1.18
N SER A 31 -1.86 7.74 -2.02
CA SER A 31 -2.96 7.48 -2.95
C SER A 31 -2.58 6.44 -4.01
N GLY A 32 -1.36 6.52 -4.55
CA GLY A 32 -0.84 5.58 -5.52
C GLY A 32 -0.64 4.18 -4.95
N ALA A 33 -0.08 4.08 -3.75
CA ALA A 33 0.06 2.82 -3.04
C ALA A 33 -1.31 2.22 -2.68
N LYS A 34 -2.27 3.02 -2.23
CA LYS A 34 -3.65 2.56 -1.96
C LYS A 34 -4.29 1.96 -3.22
N LEU A 35 -4.09 2.56 -4.39
CA LEU A 35 -4.58 2.01 -5.66
C LEU A 35 -4.03 0.59 -5.88
N ILE A 36 -2.71 0.40 -5.81
CA ILE A 36 -2.09 -0.92 -6.00
C ILE A 36 -2.54 -1.93 -4.93
N CYS A 37 -2.56 -1.53 -3.65
CA CYS A 37 -2.92 -2.42 -2.55
C CYS A 37 -4.39 -2.87 -2.62
N ASN A 38 -5.30 -1.94 -2.89
CA ASN A 38 -6.73 -2.25 -3.02
C ASN A 38 -6.99 -3.17 -4.20
N CYS A 39 -6.32 -2.91 -5.31
CA CYS A 39 -6.44 -3.73 -6.51
C CYS A 39 -5.95 -5.17 -6.28
N THR A 40 -4.81 -5.31 -5.60
CA THR A 40 -4.27 -6.62 -5.20
C THR A 40 -5.24 -7.33 -4.26
N LYS A 41 -5.78 -6.63 -3.25
CA LYS A 41 -6.82 -7.18 -2.36
C LYS A 41 -8.05 -7.66 -3.14
N THR A 42 -8.56 -6.84 -4.06
CA THR A 42 -9.74 -7.17 -4.86
C THR A 42 -9.48 -8.37 -5.74
N SER A 43 -8.33 -8.44 -6.42
CA SER A 43 -7.98 -9.59 -7.26
C SER A 43 -7.85 -10.87 -6.43
N LEU A 44 -7.18 -10.82 -5.28
CA LEU A 44 -7.11 -11.95 -4.35
C LEU A 44 -8.50 -12.41 -3.91
N SER A 45 -9.34 -11.47 -3.47
CA SER A 45 -10.70 -11.77 -3.00
C SER A 45 -11.58 -12.36 -4.12
N LYS A 46 -11.52 -11.80 -5.33
CA LYS A 46 -12.25 -12.29 -6.52
C LYS A 46 -11.87 -13.72 -6.87
N ASN A 47 -10.62 -14.10 -6.63
CA ASN A 47 -10.10 -15.45 -6.87
C ASN A 47 -10.24 -16.38 -5.63
N SER A 48 -11.13 -16.04 -4.69
CA SER A 48 -11.45 -16.84 -3.50
C SER A 48 -10.27 -17.07 -2.54
N ILE A 49 -9.33 -16.13 -2.48
CA ILE A 49 -8.33 -16.08 -1.41
C ILE A 49 -8.96 -15.41 -0.19
N ASP A 50 -8.84 -16.03 0.98
CA ASP A 50 -9.25 -15.41 2.25
C ASP A 50 -8.30 -14.27 2.62
N VAL A 51 -8.63 -13.07 2.16
CA VAL A 51 -7.85 -11.85 2.38
C VAL A 51 -7.88 -11.38 3.83
N VAL A 52 -8.89 -11.76 4.62
CA VAL A 52 -8.96 -11.44 6.05
C VAL A 52 -7.93 -12.27 6.78
N LYS A 53 -7.91 -13.58 6.53
CA LYS A 53 -6.94 -14.49 7.14
C LYS A 53 -5.52 -14.23 6.68
N LEU A 54 -5.32 -13.93 5.39
CA LEU A 54 -4.03 -13.50 4.84
C LEU A 54 -3.46 -12.30 5.62
N ALA A 55 -4.28 -11.26 5.85
CA ALA A 55 -3.86 -10.09 6.58
C ALA A 55 -3.60 -10.37 8.06
N GLU A 56 -4.38 -11.25 8.67
CA GLU A 56 -4.19 -11.71 10.05
C GLU A 56 -2.84 -12.43 10.21
N ILE A 57 -2.55 -13.40 9.34
CA ILE A 57 -1.29 -14.16 9.32
C ILE A 57 -0.10 -13.21 9.11
N TYR A 58 -0.19 -12.33 8.11
CA TYR A 58 0.88 -11.39 7.80
C TYR A 58 1.21 -10.47 8.99
N LYS A 59 0.19 -9.90 9.64
CA LYS A 59 0.36 -9.07 10.84
C LYS A 59 0.96 -9.88 11.99
N SER A 60 0.41 -11.08 12.24
CA SER A 60 0.91 -11.96 13.30
C SER A 60 2.38 -12.32 13.08
N TYR A 61 2.78 -12.69 11.86
CA TYR A 61 4.16 -13.01 11.52
C TYR A 61 5.08 -11.81 11.67
N ASN A 62 4.67 -10.62 11.21
CA ASN A 62 5.48 -9.42 11.36
C ASN A 62 5.71 -9.01 12.82
N THR A 63 4.76 -9.29 13.70
CA THR A 63 4.91 -9.08 15.15
C THR A 63 5.77 -10.17 15.80
N ASN A 64 5.48 -11.45 15.53
CA ASN A 64 6.07 -12.58 16.25
C ASN A 64 7.36 -13.13 15.61
N LYS A 65 7.66 -12.73 14.37
CA LYS A 65 8.75 -13.22 13.51
C LYS A 65 8.76 -14.74 13.27
N LYS A 66 7.63 -15.40 13.53
CA LYS A 66 7.41 -16.84 13.31
C LYS A 66 5.96 -17.14 12.98
N LEU A 67 5.72 -18.25 12.29
CA LEU A 67 4.38 -18.77 12.06
C LEU A 67 3.82 -19.35 13.36
N LEU A 68 2.62 -18.90 13.76
CA LEU A 68 1.90 -19.51 14.87
C LEU A 68 1.18 -20.77 14.39
N SER A 69 1.23 -21.84 15.18
CA SER A 69 0.66 -23.16 14.83
C SER A 69 -0.81 -23.10 14.40
N LYS A 70 -1.60 -22.21 15.03
CA LYS A 70 -3.03 -21.99 14.69
C LYS A 70 -3.27 -21.60 13.23
N TYR A 71 -2.26 -21.10 12.52
CA TYR A 71 -2.36 -20.68 11.12
C TYR A 71 -1.84 -21.71 10.11
N ASN A 72 -1.31 -22.86 10.53
CA ASN A 72 -0.70 -23.84 9.61
C ASN A 72 -1.67 -24.28 8.51
N SER A 73 -2.91 -24.61 8.87
CA SER A 73 -3.93 -25.02 7.88
C SER A 73 -4.30 -23.88 6.93
N ASP A 74 -4.41 -22.66 7.45
CA ASP A 74 -4.78 -21.49 6.66
C ASP A 74 -3.69 -21.11 5.66
N VAL A 75 -2.42 -21.18 6.06
CA VAL A 75 -1.27 -20.96 5.17
C VAL A 75 -1.34 -21.91 3.97
N GLN A 76 -1.57 -23.21 4.22
CA GLN A 76 -1.66 -24.20 3.15
C GLN A 76 -2.87 -23.97 2.23
N LYS A 77 -4.05 -23.70 2.80
CA LYS A 77 -5.25 -23.39 2.02
C LYS A 77 -5.07 -22.15 1.14
N ILE A 78 -4.51 -21.08 1.69
CA ILE A 78 -4.26 -19.83 0.96
C ILE A 78 -3.21 -20.07 -0.13
N ASN A 79 -2.10 -20.76 0.17
CA ASN A 79 -1.06 -21.08 -0.81
C ASN A 79 -1.63 -21.85 -2.01
N ASN A 80 -2.43 -22.88 -1.74
CA ASN A 80 -3.08 -23.67 -2.79
C ASN A 80 -3.98 -22.80 -3.68
N LYS A 81 -4.79 -21.91 -3.09
CA LYS A 81 -5.64 -21.00 -3.86
C LYS A 81 -4.84 -19.97 -4.66
N ILE A 82 -3.75 -19.44 -4.12
CA ILE A 82 -2.85 -18.54 -4.86
C ILE A 82 -2.24 -19.27 -6.06
N ASN A 83 -1.71 -20.48 -5.87
CA ASN A 83 -1.08 -21.25 -6.95
C ASN A 83 -2.08 -21.61 -8.05
N LEU A 84 -3.31 -22.02 -7.70
CA LEU A 84 -4.36 -22.34 -8.66
C LEU A 84 -4.80 -21.13 -9.50
N ASN A 85 -4.72 -19.91 -8.95
CA ASN A 85 -5.22 -18.69 -9.60
C ASN A 85 -4.10 -17.71 -9.98
N TYR A 86 -2.83 -18.14 -9.95
CA TYR A 86 -1.67 -17.27 -10.07
C TYR A 86 -1.75 -16.39 -11.32
N SER A 87 -1.97 -16.99 -12.49
CA SER A 87 -2.00 -16.27 -13.76
C SER A 87 -3.09 -15.20 -13.82
N THR A 88 -4.29 -15.50 -13.29
CA THR A 88 -5.40 -14.55 -13.23
C THR A 88 -5.11 -13.39 -12.30
N ILE A 89 -4.57 -13.68 -11.10
CA ILE A 89 -4.19 -12.67 -10.12
C ILE A 89 -3.08 -11.77 -10.70
N GLU A 90 -2.10 -12.36 -11.36
CA GLU A 90 -0.99 -11.64 -11.99
C GLU A 90 -1.50 -10.70 -13.09
N SER A 91 -2.39 -11.18 -13.95
CA SER A 91 -3.02 -10.38 -15.01
C SER A 91 -3.79 -9.17 -14.46
N ASP A 92 -4.62 -9.37 -13.42
CA ASP A 92 -5.35 -8.28 -12.77
C ASP A 92 -4.39 -7.23 -12.18
N ILE A 93 -3.27 -7.67 -11.57
CA ILE A 93 -2.25 -6.78 -11.02
C ILE A 93 -1.54 -6.00 -12.12
N TYR A 94 -1.23 -6.60 -13.28
CA TYR A 94 -0.64 -5.89 -14.41
C TYR A 94 -1.56 -4.81 -14.97
N ALA A 95 -2.86 -5.10 -15.14
CA ALA A 95 -3.83 -4.11 -15.54
C ALA A 95 -3.84 -2.91 -14.57
N CYS A 96 -3.72 -3.19 -13.28
CA CYS A 96 -3.64 -2.17 -12.25
C CYS A 96 -2.37 -1.30 -12.31
N ARG A 97 -1.22 -1.94 -12.56
CA ARG A 97 0.06 -1.24 -12.76
C ARG A 97 -0.01 -0.32 -13.97
N SER A 98 -0.70 -0.72 -15.04
CA SER A 98 -0.91 0.14 -16.20
C SER A 98 -1.71 1.41 -15.83
N GLN A 99 -2.83 1.26 -15.10
CA GLN A 99 -3.62 2.39 -14.61
C GLN A 99 -2.81 3.31 -13.68
N PHE A 100 -2.03 2.72 -12.78
CA PHE A 100 -1.12 3.46 -11.90
C PHE A 100 -0.12 4.30 -12.71
N THR A 101 0.58 3.67 -13.68
CA THR A 101 1.57 4.33 -14.52
C THR A 101 0.95 5.48 -15.32
N GLN A 102 -0.26 5.30 -15.84
CA GLN A 102 -0.98 6.37 -16.55
C GLN A 102 -1.33 7.52 -15.61
N LYS A 103 -1.92 7.23 -14.45
CA LYS A 103 -2.40 8.24 -13.48
C LYS A 103 -1.27 9.04 -12.83
N TYR A 104 -0.13 8.40 -12.57
CA TYR A 104 1.00 9.01 -11.86
C TYR A 104 2.20 9.29 -12.76
N LYS A 105 2.03 9.30 -14.08
CA LYS A 105 3.10 9.45 -15.09
C LYS A 105 4.09 10.58 -14.77
N SER A 106 3.61 11.74 -14.31
CA SER A 106 4.46 12.89 -13.95
C SER A 106 5.30 12.67 -12.69
N TYR A 107 4.86 11.80 -11.78
CA TYR A 107 5.55 11.49 -10.52
C TYR A 107 6.51 10.30 -10.62
N LEU A 108 6.47 9.52 -11.72
CA LEU A 108 7.35 8.35 -11.90
C LEU A 108 8.83 8.69 -12.00
N LYS A 109 9.19 9.96 -12.22
CA LYS A 109 10.58 10.44 -12.18
C LYS A 109 11.00 10.98 -10.81
N ASN A 110 10.07 11.10 -9.87
CA ASN A 110 10.33 11.62 -8.54
C ASN A 110 10.76 10.50 -7.59
N ARG A 111 12.02 10.53 -7.15
CA ARG A 111 12.62 9.50 -6.28
C ARG A 111 11.92 9.37 -4.93
N GLU A 112 11.49 10.47 -4.32
CA GLU A 112 10.81 10.46 -3.02
C GLU A 112 9.43 9.80 -3.15
N PHE A 113 8.67 10.16 -4.19
CA PHE A 113 7.40 9.51 -4.51
C PHE A 113 7.56 7.99 -4.67
N LEU A 114 8.54 7.54 -5.46
CA LEU A 114 8.80 6.13 -5.70
C LEU A 114 9.17 5.39 -4.40
N SER A 115 10.08 5.96 -3.61
CA SER A 115 10.54 5.36 -2.35
C SER A 115 9.40 5.23 -1.32
N ARG A 116 8.53 6.26 -1.21
CA ARG A 116 7.37 6.23 -0.33
C ARG A 116 6.36 5.17 -0.75
N ILE A 117 6.06 5.06 -2.04
CA ILE A 117 5.16 4.03 -2.56
C ILE A 117 5.71 2.63 -2.30
N GLU A 118 6.97 2.40 -2.63
CA GLU A 118 7.63 1.12 -2.43
C GLU A 118 7.54 0.69 -0.96
N THR A 119 7.81 1.62 -0.04
CA THR A 119 7.70 1.38 1.41
C THR A 119 6.29 0.92 1.80
N ILE A 120 5.24 1.59 1.31
CA ILE A 120 3.85 1.25 1.63
C ILE A 120 3.48 -0.11 1.04
N ILE A 121 3.82 -0.37 -0.23
CA ILE A 121 3.51 -1.62 -0.92
C ILE A 121 4.24 -2.80 -0.28
N ASN A 122 5.52 -2.65 0.06
CA ASN A 122 6.31 -3.74 0.64
C ASN A 122 5.89 -4.09 2.07
N ASN A 123 5.15 -3.21 2.75
CA ASN A 123 4.64 -3.44 4.09
C ASN A 123 3.14 -3.78 4.14
N ASN A 124 2.44 -3.78 2.99
CA ASN A 124 1.01 -4.04 2.96
C ASN A 124 0.70 -5.55 2.91
N PRO A 125 -0.26 -6.04 3.72
CA PRO A 125 -0.59 -7.47 3.79
C PRO A 125 -1.04 -8.08 2.46
N TYR A 126 -1.63 -7.31 1.55
CA TYR A 126 -2.19 -7.88 0.32
C TYR A 126 -1.12 -8.02 -0.78
N THR A 127 -0.11 -7.16 -0.78
CA THR A 127 0.99 -7.17 -1.75
C THR A 127 2.18 -7.99 -1.26
N ALA A 128 2.52 -7.91 0.03
CA ALA A 128 3.62 -8.68 0.63
C ALA A 128 3.18 -10.04 1.21
N GLY A 129 1.92 -10.16 1.64
CA GLY A 129 1.39 -11.38 2.24
C GLY A 129 1.45 -12.61 1.33
N PRO A 130 1.07 -12.55 0.04
CA PRO A 130 1.15 -13.70 -0.86
C PRO A 130 2.57 -14.30 -0.94
N LYS A 131 3.60 -13.46 -0.98
CA LYS A 131 5.00 -13.89 -0.96
C LYS A 131 5.34 -14.58 0.37
N LEU A 132 4.92 -13.99 1.49
CA LEU A 132 5.09 -14.59 2.81
C LEU A 132 4.41 -15.97 2.89
N ILE A 133 3.14 -16.09 2.47
CA ILE A 133 2.42 -17.36 2.48
C ILE A 133 3.17 -18.42 1.67
N LYS A 134 3.67 -18.07 0.48
CA LYS A 134 4.46 -18.99 -0.34
C LYS A 134 5.73 -19.46 0.39
N THR A 135 6.41 -18.55 1.10
CA THR A 135 7.58 -18.91 1.92
C THR A 135 7.21 -19.83 3.08
N LEU A 136 6.10 -19.57 3.76
CA LEU A 136 5.68 -20.32 4.96
C LEU A 136 5.04 -21.68 4.64
N ALA A 137 4.62 -21.90 3.40
CA ALA A 137 4.03 -23.15 2.96
C ALA A 137 5.07 -24.20 2.52
N ASN A 138 6.32 -23.79 2.33
CA ASN A 138 7.48 -24.65 2.06
C ASN A 138 8.13 -25.11 3.37
#